data_AF-A0A812SA88-F1
#
_entry.id   AF-A0A812SA88-F1
#
_cell.length_a   1.000
_cell.length_b   1.000
_cell.length_c   1.000
_cell.angle_alpha   90.00
_cell.angle_beta   90.00
_cell.angle_gamma   90.00
#
_symmetry.space_group_name_H-M   'P 1'
#
loop_
_entity.id
_entity.type
_entity.pdbx_description
1 polymer ?
#
loop_
_entity_poly.entity_id
_entity_poly.type
_entity_poly.pdbx_seq_one_letter_code
_entity_poly.pdbx_strand_id
1 'polypeptide(L)'
;ALLRHGTIVGLWNEVHHRFMRMNPHNGHMDGSASKHLHHYPAHGWAWEPFRVVDAGFGQVALHNARNNRFIKMAHDMIRSPTRNWNQLPGGWGSERFTVVDAGHSHGAQKVALHNPHYNRFVSMCHHGDGCVSPGK
;
A
#
# COMPACT_ATOMS: atom_id res chain seq x y z
N ALA A 1 13.28 -10.85 2.23
CA ALA A 1 11.95 -10.50 1.71
C ALA A 1 11.98 -9.06 1.21
N LEU A 2 11.41 -8.78 0.03
CA LEU A 2 11.43 -7.45 -0.62
C LEU A 2 10.78 -6.36 0.25
N LEU A 3 9.80 -6.75 1.06
CA LEU A 3 9.28 -5.96 2.18
C LEU A 3 9.51 -6.73 3.47
N ARG A 4 10.33 -6.19 4.37
CA ARG A 4 10.66 -6.83 5.64
C ARG A 4 9.52 -6.64 6.66
N HIS A 5 9.12 -7.71 7.34
CA HIS A 5 8.06 -7.62 8.35
C HIS A 5 8.45 -6.69 9.51
N GLY A 6 7.48 -5.95 10.04
CA GLY A 6 7.66 -5.03 11.16
C GLY A 6 8.32 -3.69 10.80
N THR A 7 8.83 -3.52 9.57
CA THR A 7 9.34 -2.22 9.12
C THR A 7 8.20 -1.28 8.75
N ILE A 8 8.48 0.02 8.79
CA ILE A 8 7.62 1.06 8.25
C ILE A 8 8.15 1.45 6.87
N VAL A 9 7.28 1.51 5.88
CA VAL A 9 7.61 1.87 4.50
C VAL A 9 6.68 2.96 3.98
N GLY A 10 7.20 3.81 3.09
CA GLY A 10 6.39 4.61 2.18
C GLY A 10 6.32 3.91 0.83
N LEU A 11 5.16 3.97 0.16
CA LEU A 11 4.98 3.42 -1.18
C LEU A 11 4.98 4.56 -2.20
N TRP A 12 6.08 4.73 -2.93
CA TRP A 12 6.19 5.78 -3.95
C TRP A 12 5.85 5.24 -5.33
N ASN A 13 5.04 5.99 -6.08
CA ASN A 13 4.75 5.70 -7.47
C ASN A 13 5.65 6.54 -8.37
N GLU A 14 6.44 5.85 -9.20
CA GLU A 14 7.43 6.46 -10.11
C GLU A 14 6.80 7.33 -11.20
N VAL A 15 5.64 6.93 -11.72
CA VAL A 15 4.95 7.65 -12.81
C VAL A 15 4.30 8.94 -12.30
N HIS A 16 3.68 8.87 -11.12
CA HIS A 16 2.94 10.01 -10.56
C HIS A 16 3.78 10.89 -9.64
N HIS A 17 5.00 10.46 -9.29
CA HIS A 17 5.86 11.10 -8.29
C HIS A 17 5.10 11.40 -6.99
N ARG A 18 4.37 10.41 -6.46
CA ARG A 18 3.53 10.56 -5.26
C ARG A 18 3.67 9.35 -4.36
N PHE A 19 3.51 9.57 -3.06
CA PHE A 19 3.40 8.47 -2.11
C PHE A 19 1.94 8.06 -1.96
N MET A 20 1.66 6.76 -1.95
CA MET A 20 0.34 6.24 -1.61
C MET A 20 -0.01 6.63 -0.17
N ARG A 21 -1.28 6.96 0.03
CA ARG A 21 -1.80 7.55 1.25
C ARG A 21 -3.16 6.97 1.59
N MET A 22 -3.37 6.66 2.86
CA MET A 22 -4.69 6.26 3.37
C MET A 22 -5.51 7.49 3.76
N ASN A 23 -6.32 7.99 2.82
CA ASN A 23 -7.13 9.17 3.04
C ASN A 23 -8.21 8.92 4.10
N PRO A 24 -8.29 9.74 5.17
CA PRO A 24 -9.28 9.54 6.22
C PRO A 24 -10.70 9.97 5.82
N HIS A 25 -10.87 10.78 4.78
CA HIS A 25 -12.11 11.49 4.49
C HIS A 25 -13.12 10.66 3.70
N ASN A 26 -12.69 9.98 2.64
CA ASN A 26 -13.58 9.23 1.73
C ASN A 26 -13.39 7.70 1.83
N GLY A 27 -12.37 7.25 2.56
CA GLY A 27 -12.05 5.83 2.71
C GLY A 27 -11.38 5.17 1.51
N HIS A 28 -11.05 5.94 0.49
CA HIS A 28 -10.19 5.51 -0.60
C HIS A 28 -8.72 5.69 -0.23
N MET A 29 -7.88 4.93 -0.92
CA MET A 29 -6.46 5.23 -0.99
C MET A 29 -6.26 6.30 -2.06
N ASP A 30 -5.32 7.21 -1.86
CA ASP A 30 -4.95 8.21 -2.85
C ASP A 30 -3.45 8.50 -2.79
N GLY A 31 -3.03 9.58 -3.44
CA GLY A 31 -1.66 10.01 -3.55
C GLY A 31 -1.45 11.26 -2.71
N SER A 32 -0.27 11.36 -2.12
CA SER A 32 0.23 12.61 -1.55
C SER A 32 0.26 13.73 -2.60
N ALA A 33 0.57 14.96 -2.17
CA ALA A 33 1.10 15.95 -3.11
C ALA A 33 2.33 15.39 -3.87
N SER A 34 2.60 15.89 -5.07
CA SER A 34 3.78 15.47 -5.85
C SER A 34 5.07 15.69 -5.05
N LYS A 35 5.88 14.63 -4.94
CA LYS A 35 7.15 14.56 -4.21
C LYS A 35 8.11 13.59 -4.88
N HIS A 36 9.38 13.96 -4.86
CA HIS A 36 10.47 13.07 -5.23
C HIS A 36 10.60 11.93 -4.21
N LEU A 37 11.06 10.76 -4.66
CA LEU A 37 11.24 9.56 -3.82
C LEU A 37 12.08 9.81 -2.56
N HIS A 38 13.13 10.61 -2.67
CA HIS A 38 14.02 10.95 -1.54
C HIS A 38 13.53 12.13 -0.69
N HIS A 39 12.40 12.74 -1.03
CA HIS A 39 11.81 13.86 -0.29
C HIS A 39 10.62 13.40 0.56
N TYR A 40 10.76 12.26 1.23
CA TYR A 40 9.79 11.82 2.23
C TYR A 40 9.91 12.74 3.47
N PRO A 41 8.86 13.48 3.87
CA PRO A 41 8.97 14.39 5.00
C PRO A 41 9.23 13.62 6.29
N ALA A 42 10.16 14.12 7.11
CA ALA A 42 10.44 13.52 8.42
C ALA A 42 9.24 13.63 9.38
N HIS A 43 8.38 14.63 9.20
CA HIS A 43 7.24 14.94 10.06
C HIS A 43 6.02 15.39 9.27
N GLY A 44 4.85 15.38 9.93
CA GLY A 44 3.59 15.88 9.38
C GLY A 44 2.83 14.90 8.48
N TRP A 45 3.46 13.79 8.09
CA TRP A 45 2.85 12.73 7.30
C TRP A 45 2.52 11.53 8.17
N ALA A 46 1.24 11.20 8.25
CA ALA A 46 0.74 10.14 9.12
C ALA A 46 -0.13 9.12 8.38
N TRP A 47 -0.48 9.39 7.12
CA TRP A 47 -1.40 8.58 6.31
C TRP A 47 -0.66 7.72 5.28
N GLU A 48 0.57 8.09 4.96
CA GLU A 48 1.48 7.48 4.00
C GLU A 48 2.41 6.40 4.57
N PRO A 49 2.84 6.43 5.85
CA PRO A 49 3.63 5.35 6.41
C PRO A 49 2.78 4.10 6.64
N PHE A 50 3.27 2.96 6.17
CA PHE A 50 2.63 1.66 6.37
C PHE A 50 3.57 0.69 7.08
N ARG A 51 3.07 0.06 8.14
CA ARG A 51 3.71 -1.10 8.76
C ARG A 51 3.50 -2.31 7.85
N VAL A 52 4.60 -2.98 7.50
CA VAL A 52 4.57 -4.27 6.81
C VAL A 52 4.22 -5.35 7.84
N VAL A 53 3.08 -6.00 7.66
CA VAL A 53 2.56 -7.06 8.52
C VAL A 53 2.67 -8.38 7.79
N ASP A 54 3.14 -9.41 8.50
CA ASP A 54 3.12 -10.79 8.01
C ASP A 54 1.67 -11.24 7.85
N ALA A 55 1.27 -11.56 6.62
CA ALA A 55 -0.05 -12.07 6.31
C ALA A 55 -0.05 -13.59 6.07
N GLY A 56 0.98 -14.32 6.49
CA GLY A 56 1.08 -15.76 6.26
C GLY A 56 1.20 -16.11 4.77
N PHE A 57 1.49 -17.38 4.47
CA PHE A 57 1.62 -17.88 3.10
C PHE A 57 2.57 -17.06 2.20
N GLY A 58 3.59 -16.42 2.79
CA GLY A 58 4.53 -15.55 2.07
C GLY A 58 3.96 -14.18 1.62
N GLN A 59 2.77 -13.81 2.11
CA GLN A 59 2.10 -12.57 1.78
C GLN A 59 2.33 -11.50 2.84
N VAL A 60 2.11 -10.25 2.46
CA VAL A 60 2.12 -9.11 3.37
C VAL A 60 0.76 -8.43 3.42
N ALA A 61 0.48 -7.77 4.54
CA ALA A 61 -0.54 -6.73 4.65
C ALA A 61 0.14 -5.41 5.04
N LEU A 62 -0.50 -4.29 4.68
CA LEU A 62 0.06 -2.95 4.90
C LEU A 62 -0.87 -2.16 5.81
N HIS A 63 -0.42 -1.88 7.03
CA HIS A 63 -1.22 -1.23 8.07
C HIS A 63 -0.80 0.22 8.28
N ASN A 64 -1.75 1.14 8.30
CA ASN A 64 -1.50 2.52 8.69
C ASN A 64 -1.85 2.72 10.18
N ALA A 65 -0.85 3.11 10.97
CA ALA A 65 -0.99 3.27 12.42
C ALA A 65 -1.98 4.39 12.80
N ARG A 66 -1.98 5.51 12.07
CA ARG A 66 -2.85 6.66 12.35
C ARG A 66 -4.33 6.33 12.20
N ASN A 67 -4.67 5.59 11.15
CA ASN A 67 -6.06 5.23 10.84
C ASN A 67 -6.49 3.88 11.45
N ASN A 68 -5.54 3.12 12.01
CA ASN A 68 -5.70 1.77 12.53
C ASN A 68 -6.42 0.81 11.56
N ARG A 69 -5.93 0.79 10.31
CA ARG A 69 -6.55 0.08 9.18
C ARG A 69 -5.49 -0.45 8.23
N PHE A 70 -5.87 -1.43 7.42
CA PHE A 70 -5.06 -1.99 6.35
C PHE A 70 -5.44 -1.42 4.99
N ILE A 71 -4.49 -1.44 4.05
CA ILE A 71 -4.80 -1.29 2.62
C ILE A 71 -5.64 -2.50 2.18
N LYS A 72 -6.73 -2.23 1.47
CA LYS A 72 -7.70 -3.23 1.00
C LYS A 72 -7.96 -3.05 -0.49
N MET A 73 -7.93 -4.15 -1.24
CA MET A 73 -8.39 -4.19 -2.62
C MET A 73 -9.90 -4.46 -2.69
N ALA A 74 -10.61 -3.69 -3.50
CA ALA A 74 -12.01 -3.91 -3.86
C ALA A 74 -12.19 -3.59 -5.36
N HIS A 75 -13.28 -2.91 -5.74
CA HIS A 75 -13.37 -2.30 -7.07
C HIS A 75 -12.30 -1.22 -7.29
N ASP A 76 -11.82 -0.63 -6.20
CA ASP A 76 -10.71 0.33 -6.11
C ASP A 76 -9.82 -0.01 -4.91
N MET A 77 -8.77 0.78 -4.68
CA MET A 77 -7.99 0.68 -3.45
C MET A 77 -8.66 1.50 -2.35
N ILE A 78 -9.02 0.83 -1.26
CA ILE A 78 -9.72 1.41 -0.12
C ILE A 78 -9.04 1.03 1.19
N ARG A 79 -9.50 1.63 2.29
CA ARG A 79 -9.12 1.20 3.64
C ARG A 79 -10.00 0.05 4.13
N SER A 80 -9.43 -0.87 4.89
CA SER A 80 -10.19 -1.91 5.59
C SER A 80 -11.09 -1.32 6.70
N PRO A 81 -12.00 -2.11 7.28
CA PRO A 81 -12.53 -1.83 8.63
C PRO A 81 -11.40 -1.65 9.65
N THR A 82 -11.67 -0.93 10.75
CA THR A 82 -10.68 -0.71 11.82
C THR A 82 -10.21 -2.04 12.39
N ARG A 83 -8.90 -2.23 12.44
CA ARG A 83 -8.27 -3.41 13.02
C ARG A 83 -6.82 -3.14 13.37
N ASN A 84 -6.38 -3.63 14.53
CA ASN A 84 -4.99 -3.53 14.94
C ASN A 84 -4.08 -4.31 13.99
N TRP A 85 -2.85 -3.82 13.82
CA TRP A 85 -1.86 -4.39 12.91
C TRP A 85 -1.56 -5.87 13.18
N ASN A 86 -1.69 -6.33 14.43
CA ASN A 86 -1.47 -7.70 14.87
C ASN A 86 -2.75 -8.54 14.94
N GLN A 87 -3.86 -8.06 14.40
CA GLN A 87 -5.17 -8.72 14.46
C GLN A 87 -5.78 -8.90 13.06
N LEU A 88 -4.95 -9.14 12.04
CA LEU A 88 -5.42 -9.40 10.68
C LEU A 88 -6.23 -10.72 10.64
N PRO A 89 -7.55 -10.68 10.36
CA PRO A 89 -8.37 -11.88 10.37
C PRO A 89 -8.03 -12.85 9.23
N GLY A 90 -8.12 -14.15 9.48
CA GLY A 90 -7.80 -15.19 8.49
C GLY A 90 -8.51 -15.01 7.14
N GLY A 91 -9.82 -14.70 7.16
CA GLY A 91 -10.64 -14.52 5.95
C GLY A 91 -10.45 -13.20 5.20
N TRP A 92 -9.57 -12.30 5.64
CA TRP A 92 -9.32 -11.00 4.98
C TRP A 92 -8.37 -11.13 3.79
N GLY A 93 -8.81 -11.78 2.71
CA GLY A 93 -7.98 -11.98 1.50
C GLY A 93 -7.74 -10.71 0.68
N SER A 94 -8.64 -9.73 0.77
CA SER A 94 -8.53 -8.44 0.06
C SER A 94 -7.38 -7.56 0.55
N GLU A 95 -6.89 -7.81 1.76
CA GLU A 95 -5.83 -7.06 2.44
C GLU A 95 -4.46 -7.76 2.33
N ARG A 96 -4.40 -8.93 1.68
CA ARG A 96 -3.18 -9.73 1.52
C ARG A 96 -2.60 -9.57 0.13
N PHE A 97 -1.30 -9.34 0.08
CA PHE A 97 -0.58 -9.11 -1.17
C PHE A 97 0.66 -9.97 -1.26
N THR A 98 0.84 -10.63 -2.40
CA THR A 98 2.11 -11.20 -2.82
C THR A 98 3.01 -10.06 -3.30
N VAL A 99 4.22 -9.98 -2.75
CA VAL A 99 5.21 -8.99 -3.18
C VAL A 99 6.00 -9.56 -4.35
N VAL A 100 5.95 -8.89 -5.49
CA VAL A 100 6.67 -9.27 -6.71
C VAL A 100 7.83 -8.30 -6.92
N ASP A 101 9.01 -8.82 -7.21
CA ASP A 101 10.17 -8.01 -7.60
C ASP A 101 9.89 -7.34 -8.95
N ALA A 102 9.98 -6.01 -8.98
CA ALA A 102 9.81 -5.22 -10.20
C ALA A 102 11.13 -4.51 -10.59
N GLY A 103 12.27 -5.01 -10.09
CA GLY A 103 13.60 -4.47 -10.33
C GLY A 103 13.92 -3.27 -9.43
N HIS A 104 14.81 -2.41 -9.91
CA HIS A 104 15.28 -1.25 -9.18
C HIS A 104 15.15 0.00 -10.06
N SER A 105 14.71 1.11 -9.47
CA SER A 105 14.71 2.42 -10.12
C SER A 105 15.01 3.50 -9.08
N HIS A 106 15.65 4.59 -9.51
CA HIS A 106 16.00 5.71 -8.63
C HIS A 106 16.72 5.32 -7.33
N GLY A 107 17.60 4.31 -7.39
CA GLY A 107 18.36 3.83 -6.23
C GLY A 107 17.51 3.14 -5.14
N ALA A 108 16.27 2.76 -5.43
CA ALA A 108 15.40 2.01 -4.53
C ALA A 108 14.86 0.74 -5.17
N GLN A 109 14.47 -0.22 -4.31
CA GLN A 109 13.76 -1.42 -4.72
C GLN A 109 12.37 -1.04 -5.24
N LYS A 110 12.04 -1.50 -6.45
CA LYS A 110 10.70 -1.42 -7.03
C LYS A 110 9.98 -2.74 -6.79
N VAL A 111 8.73 -2.67 -6.34
CA VAL A 111 7.90 -3.86 -6.09
C VAL A 111 6.53 -3.67 -6.72
N ALA A 112 5.89 -4.79 -7.06
CA ALA A 112 4.46 -4.83 -7.35
C ALA A 112 3.73 -5.60 -6.23
N LEU A 113 2.54 -5.11 -5.85
CA LEU A 113 1.70 -5.74 -4.83
C LEU A 113 0.53 -6.41 -5.52
N HIS A 114 0.60 -7.73 -5.65
CA HIS A 114 -0.44 -8.56 -6.28
C HIS A 114 -1.42 -9.05 -5.22
N ASN A 115 -2.71 -8.82 -5.41
CA ASN A 115 -3.73 -9.48 -4.63
C ASN A 115 -4.17 -10.77 -5.35
N PRO A 116 -3.97 -11.95 -4.76
CA PRO A 116 -4.32 -13.22 -5.40
C PRO A 116 -5.81 -13.52 -5.45
N HIS A 117 -6.61 -12.95 -4.54
CA HIS A 117 -8.06 -13.11 -4.53
C HIS A 117 -8.71 -12.41 -5.74
N TYR A 118 -8.28 -11.18 -6.04
CA TYR A 118 -8.78 -10.45 -7.22
C TYR A 118 -7.98 -10.75 -8.49
N ASN A 119 -6.78 -11.31 -8.36
CA ASN A 119 -5.79 -11.46 -9.43
C ASN A 119 -5.43 -10.11 -10.09
N ARG A 120 -5.18 -9.09 -9.26
CA ARG A 120 -4.93 -7.71 -9.69
C ARG A 120 -3.80 -7.09 -8.89
N PHE A 121 -3.22 -6.02 -9.41
CA PHE A 121 -2.18 -5.26 -8.73
C PHE A 121 -2.71 -3.96 -8.14
N VAL A 122 -2.15 -3.57 -6.99
CA VAL A 122 -2.28 -2.21 -6.47
C VAL A 122 -1.70 -1.24 -7.48
N SER A 123 -2.42 -0.16 -7.78
CA SER A 123 -2.01 0.87 -8.73
C SER A 123 -2.37 2.27 -8.23
N MET A 124 -1.87 3.27 -8.94
CA MET A 124 -2.27 4.67 -8.80
C MET A 124 -2.72 5.16 -10.17
N CYS A 125 -3.90 5.77 -10.23
CA CYS A 125 -4.58 6.26 -11.42
C CYS A 125 -4.64 7.80 -11.40
N HIS A 126 -5.41 8.39 -12.33
CA HIS A 126 -5.59 9.84 -12.54
C HIS A 126 -5.39 10.71 -11.29
N HIS A 127 -4.59 11.77 -11.43
CA HIS A 127 -4.26 12.76 -10.39
C HIS A 127 -3.72 12.23 -9.04
N GLY A 128 -3.46 10.92 -8.92
CA GLY A 128 -2.93 10.30 -7.72
C GLY A 128 -3.92 9.36 -7.01
N ASP A 129 -5.12 9.12 -7.52
CA ASP A 129 -6.08 8.24 -6.85
C ASP A 129 -5.58 6.79 -6.79
N GLY A 130 -5.76 6.11 -5.66
CA GLY A 130 -5.40 4.70 -5.50
C GLY A 130 -6.42 3.81 -6.18
N CYS A 131 -5.98 2.96 -7.10
CA CYS A 131 -6.86 2.15 -7.95
C CYS A 131 -6.30 0.73 -8.15
N VAL A 132 -7.04 -0.13 -8.84
CA VAL A 132 -6.67 -1.54 -9.08
C VAL A 132 -6.41 -1.79 -10.55
N SER A 133 -5.25 -2.33 -10.96
CA SER A 133 -5.06 -3.00 -12.27
C SER A 133 -5.55 -2.29 -13.54
N PRO A 134 -5.42 -2.87 -14.74
CA PRO A 134 -6.66 -3.22 -15.47
C PRO A 134 -6.97 -4.71 -15.40
N GLY A 135 -8.20 -5.10 -15.76
CA GLY A 135 -8.52 -6.51 -15.99
C GLY A 135 -7.75 -7.00 -17.21
N LYS A 136 -7.31 -8.26 -17.20
CA LYS A 136 -6.92 -8.91 -18.45
C LYS A 136 -8.17 -9.25 -19.23
#